data_AF-A0A918UR63-F1
#
_entry.id   AF-A0A918UR63-F1
#
_cell.length_a   1.000
_cell.length_b   1.000
_cell.length_c   1.000
_cell.angle_alpha   90.00
_cell.angle_beta   90.00
_cell.angle_gamma   90.00
#
_symmetry.space_group_name_H-M   'P 1'
#
loop_
_entity.id
_entity.type
_entity.pdbx_description
1 polymer ?
#
loop_
_entity_poly.entity_id
_entity_poly.type
_entity_poly.pdbx_seq_one_letter_code
_entity_poly.pdbx_strand_id
1 'polypeptide(L)' 'MEFDLGTTLIMFFAAVLACILSGYLGARPPNLKTDAVRLVPYRLIMLLSGTAAIILLVHIFALVGGNPQPAFQPY' A
#
# COMPACT_ATOMS: atom_id res chain seq x y z
N MET A 1 12.78 0.02 -16.34
CA MET A 1 13.09 0.83 -15.15
C MET A 1 13.35 -0.16 -14.03
N GLU A 2 14.60 -0.30 -13.60
CA GLU A 2 14.93 -1.11 -12.42
C GLU A 2 14.52 -0.31 -11.18
N PHE A 3 13.71 -0.90 -10.31
CA PHE A 3 13.29 -0.26 -9.08
C PHE A 3 14.33 -0.56 -8.00
N ASP A 4 15.17 0.44 -7.72
CA ASP A 4 16.19 0.35 -6.69
C ASP A 4 15.58 0.21 -5.28
N LEU A 5 16.32 -0.41 -4.36
CA LEU A 5 15.89 -0.67 -2.99
C LEU A 5 15.50 0.62 -2.27
N GLY A 6 16.26 1.70 -2.48
CA GLY A 6 15.95 3.00 -1.87
C GLY A 6 14.61 3.57 -2.36
N THR A 7 14.31 3.40 -3.65
CA THR A 7 13.06 3.90 -4.26
C THR A 7 11.84 3.14 -3.75
N THR A 8 11.96 1.81 -3.65
CA THR A 8 10.87 0.94 -3.17
C THR A 8 10.53 1.19 -1.70
N LEU A 9 11.54 1.46 -0.86
CA LEU A 9 11.35 1.89 0.53
C LEU A 9 10.58 3.21 0.65
N ILE A 10 10.94 4.23 -0.13
CA ILE A 10 10.24 5.53 -0.11
C ILE A 10 8.77 5.37 -0.52
N MET A 11 8.51 4.60 -1.58
CA MET A 11 7.15 4.31 -2.04
C MET A 11 6.35 3.51 -0.99
N PHE A 12 6.99 2.57 -0.30
CA PHE A 12 6.35 1.80 0.77
C PHE A 12 5.93 2.71 1.93
N PHE A 13 6.82 3.57 2.43
CA PHE A 13 6.46 4.52 3.49
C PHE A 13 5.36 5.48 3.06
N ALA A 14 5.40 5.99 1.82
CA ALA A 14 4.34 6.84 1.28
C ALA A 14 2.98 6.12 1.24
N ALA A 15 2.95 4.85 0.80
CA ALA A 15 1.73 4.04 0.78
C ALA A 15 1.21 3.72 2.19
N VAL A 16 2.09 3.47 3.16
CA VAL A 16 1.71 3.26 4.56
C VAL A 16 1.11 4.54 5.16
N LEU A 17 1.75 5.69 4.96
CA LEU A 17 1.25 6.98 5.44
C LEU A 17 -0.10 7.32 4.81
N ALA A 18 -0.25 7.12 3.49
CA ALA A 18 -1.53 7.33 2.81
C ALA A 18 -2.62 6.37 3.33
N CYS A 19 -2.29 5.13 3.68
CA CYS A 19 -3.20 4.16 4.29
C CYS A 19 -3.65 4.61 5.68
N ILE A 20 -2.72 5.06 6.54
CA ILE A 20 -3.03 5.54 7.90
C ILE A 20 -3.88 6.81 7.84
N LEU A 21 -3.51 7.79 6.99
CA LEU A 21 -4.26 9.04 6.85
C LEU A 21 -5.66 8.80 6.30
N SER A 22 -5.79 7.98 5.25
CA SER A 22 -7.11 7.63 4.69
C SER A 22 -7.93 6.76 5.63
N GLY A 23 -7.32 5.88 6.41
CA GLY A 23 -7.97 5.11 7.47
C GLY A 23 -8.48 6.00 8.60
N TYR A 24 -7.66 6.95 9.05
CA TYR A 24 -8.03 7.94 10.07
C TYR A 24 -9.16 8.86 9.59
N LEU A 25 -9.06 9.40 8.37
CA LEU A 25 -10.14 10.19 7.75
C LEU A 25 -11.37 9.33 7.48
N GLY A 26 -11.19 8.05 7.16
CA GLY A 26 -12.22 7.03 6.99
C GLY A 26 -13.02 6.73 8.25
N ALA A 27 -12.33 6.63 9.40
CA ALA A 27 -12.88 6.28 10.70
C ALA A 27 -13.59 7.44 11.43
N ARG A 28 -13.42 8.69 10.96
CA ARG A 28 -14.15 9.84 11.51
C ARG A 28 -15.67 9.59 11.43
N PRO A 29 -16.40 9.70 12.55
CA PRO A 29 -17.82 9.38 12.61
C PRO A 29 -18.60 10.19 11.57
N PRO A 30 -19.60 9.58 10.89
CA PRO A 30 -20.45 10.31 9.97
C PRO A 30 -21.12 11.46 10.73
N ASN A 31 -20.98 12.69 10.22
CA ASN A 31 -21.66 13.82 10.81
C ASN A 31 -23.15 13.72 10.45
N LEU A 32 -23.95 13.16 11.35
CA LEU A 32 -25.40 12.97 11.16
C LEU A 32 -26.18 14.29 11.05
N LYS A 33 -25.55 15.42 11.42
CA LYS A 33 -26.16 16.76 11.42
C LYS A 33 -26.01 17.52 10.10
N THR A 34 -25.19 17.03 9.18
CA THR A 34 -24.94 17.71 7.91
C THR A 34 -25.02 16.66 6.81
N ASP A 35 -25.95 16.84 5.87
CA ASP A 35 -26.10 16.08 4.61
C ASP A 35 -24.86 16.17 3.68
N ALA A 36 -23.66 16.27 4.24
CA ALA A 36 -22.42 16.20 3.51
C ALA A 36 -22.16 14.74 3.13
N VAL A 37 -22.78 14.31 2.04
CA VAL A 37 -22.42 13.09 1.31
C VAL A 37 -20.89 13.09 1.15
N ARG A 38 -20.22 12.08 1.70
CA ARG A 38 -18.75 11.96 1.60
C ARG A 38 -18.36 11.80 0.13
N LEU A 39 -17.98 12.91 -0.51
CA LEU A 39 -17.55 12.94 -1.91
C LEU A 39 -16.29 12.09 -2.15
N VAL A 40 -15.44 11.96 -1.13
CA VAL A 40 -14.21 11.15 -1.20
C VAL A 40 -14.42 9.82 -0.47
N PRO A 41 -14.34 8.67 -1.19
CA PRO A 41 -14.47 7.36 -0.58
C PRO A 41 -13.18 6.96 0.13
N TYR A 42 -12.92 7.56 1.31
CA TYR A 42 -11.71 7.30 2.12
C TYR A 42 -11.47 5.80 2.41
N ARG A 43 -12.53 4.99 2.47
CA ARG A 43 -12.44 3.53 2.63
C ARG A 43 -11.79 2.83 1.42
N LEU A 44 -12.11 3.26 0.20
CA LEU A 44 -11.49 2.73 -1.02
C LEU A 44 -10.02 3.13 -1.10
N ILE A 45 -9.71 4.38 -0.74
CA ILE A 45 -8.32 4.87 -0.73
C ILE A 45 -7.49 4.08 0.30
N MET A 46 -8.05 3.81 1.49
CA MET A 46 -7.40 2.97 2.49
C MET A 46 -7.13 1.55 1.96
N LEU A 47 -8.12 0.93 1.32
CA LEU A 47 -7.96 -0.41 0.74
C LEU A 47 -6.88 -0.43 -0.35
N LEU A 48 -6.95 0.49 -1.32
CA LEU A 48 -5.95 0.58 -2.39
C LEU A 48 -4.54 0.82 -1.86
N SER A 49 -4.40 1.73 -0.90
CA SER A 49 -3.10 2.05 -0.28
C SER A 49 -2.56 0.89 0.55
N GLY A 50 -3.43 0.17 1.26
CA GLY A 50 -3.07 -1.04 2.01
C GLY A 50 -2.62 -2.18 1.09
N THR A 51 -3.35 -2.43 0.00
CA THR A 51 -2.95 -3.41 -1.02
C THR A 51 -1.61 -3.04 -1.65
N ALA A 52 -1.40 -1.77 -2.02
CA ALA A 52 -0.12 -1.29 -2.55
C ALA A 52 1.03 -1.50 -1.55
N ALA A 53 0.82 -1.23 -0.26
CA ALA A 53 1.81 -1.47 0.78
C ALA A 53 2.18 -2.96 0.91
N ILE A 54 1.19 -3.88 0.83
CA ILE A 54 1.46 -5.33 0.87
C ILE A 54 2.29 -5.77 -0.34
N ILE A 55 1.96 -5.28 -1.54
CA ILE A 55 2.72 -5.61 -2.77
C ILE A 55 4.16 -5.11 -2.66
N LEU A 56 4.35 -3.87 -2.21
CA LEU A 56 5.68 -3.29 -2.03
C LEU A 56 6.49 -4.03 -0.95
N LEU A 57 5.84 -4.50 0.11
CA LEU A 57 6.47 -5.32 1.13
C LEU A 57 6.97 -6.64 0.55
N VAL A 58 6.13 -7.36 -0.22
CA VAL A 58 6.55 -8.59 -0.92
C VAL A 58 7.71 -8.31 -1.87
N HIS A 59 7.68 -7.19 -2.57
CA HIS A 59 8.75 -6.79 -3.47
C HIS A 59 10.07 -6.51 -2.73
N ILE A 60 10.02 -5.83 -1.57
CA ILE A 60 11.19 -5.64 -0.70
C ILE A 60 11.73 -7.00 -0.20
N PHE A 61 10.84 -7.92 0.18
CA PHE A 61 11.25 -9.28 0.56
C PHE A 61 11.93 -10.04 -0.58
N ALA A 62 11.47 -9.87 -1.83
CA ALA A 62 12.11 -10.46 -2.99
C ALA A 62 13.50 -9.84 -3.28
N LEU A 63 13.63 -8.53 -3.09
CA LEU A 63 14.90 -7.80 -3.22
C LEU A 63 15.92 -8.19 -2.14
N VAL A 64 15.49 -8.34 -0.89
CA VAL A 64 16.38 -8.62 0.26
C VAL A 64 16.65 -10.12 0.43
N GLY A 65 15.64 -10.96 0.24
CA GLY A 65 15.72 -12.41 0.46
C GLY A 65 16.40 -13.19 -0.68
N GLY A 66 16.64 -12.55 -1.82
CA GLY A 66 17.05 -13.23 -3.05
C GLY A 66 15.86 -13.96 -3.68
N ASN A 67 15.69 -13.82 -5.00
CA ASN A 67 14.63 -14.50 -5.73
C ASN A 67 14.67 -16.01 -5.42
N PRO A 68 13.55 -16.66 -5.05
CA PRO A 68 13.52 -18.11 -4.98
C PRO A 68 13.88 -18.64 -6.37
N GLN A 69 15.07 -19.24 -6.48
CA GLN A 69 15.53 -19.88 -7.71
C GLN A 69 14.44 -20.85 -8.18
N PRO A 70 14.06 -20.86 -9.47
CA PRO A 70 13.09 -21.82 -9.96
C PRO A 70 13.57 -23.22 -9.59
N ALA A 71 12.75 -23.95 -8.84
CA ALA A 71 13.07 -25.29 -8.32
C ALA A 71 13.35 -26.33 -9.42
N PHE A 72 13.16 -25.95 -10.68
CA PHE A 72 13.41 -26.77 -11.85
C PHE A 72 14.24 -25.98 -12.88
N GLN A 73 15.50 -26.37 -13.05
CA GLN A 73 16.34 -26.02 -14.19
C GLN A 73 16.50 -27.28 -15.06
N PRO A 74 15.82 -27.39 -16.21
CA PRO A 74 16.14 -28.44 -17.18
C PRO A 74 17.50 -28.13 -17.80
N TYR A 75 18.35 -29.15 -17.84
CA TYR A 75 19.73 -29.15 -18.34
C TYR A 75 19.85 -28.68 -19.80
#